data_AF-A0ABC8UCR3-F1
#
_entry.id   AF-A0ABC8UCR3-F1
#
_cell.length_a   1.000
_cell.length_b   1.000
_cell.length_c   1.000
_cell.angle_alpha   90.00
_cell.angle_beta   90.00
_cell.angle_gamma   90.00
#
_symmetry.space_group_name_H-M   'P 1'
#
loop_
_entity.id
_entity.type
_entity.pdbx_description
1 polymer ?
#
loop_
_entity_poly.entity_id
_entity_poly.type
_entity_poly.pdbx_seq_one_letter_code
_entity_poly.pdbx_strand_id
1 'polypeptide(L)'
;MGWGSDLGSAERGQSGAQTGDWWWTVGVIFEPQYGYCRRMLTKVNALITTIDDVYDVYGTLDELKLFTNAVERWDINAMEQLPEYMQICFLALYNSINEMADDALKEQGVHVIPYLRKADEMKRGDVPKSIQRYMNQTGASKEEARKHIRFLIRETRKKMNVARVADSPFSQTFIGMAVNLGMMDQCMYQHGDGHVSQSSVTKDRILALLVEPITLL
;
A
#
# COMPACT_ATOMS: atom_id res chain seq x y z
N MET A 1 5.92 18.32 -15.35
CA MET A 1 6.73 17.82 -14.22
C MET A 1 5.87 16.80 -13.49
N GLY A 2 6.40 15.62 -13.20
CA GLY A 2 5.63 14.53 -12.58
C GLY A 2 5.82 14.54 -11.07
N TRP A 3 4.80 14.15 -10.31
CA TRP A 3 4.81 14.16 -8.85
C TRP A 3 6.02 13.45 -8.20
N GLY A 4 6.53 12.38 -8.83
CA GLY A 4 7.75 11.69 -8.37
C GLY A 4 9.06 12.45 -8.63
N SER A 5 9.07 13.42 -9.55
CA SER A 5 10.20 14.32 -9.80
C SER A 5 10.31 15.37 -8.69
N ASP A 6 9.16 15.87 -8.21
CA ASP A 6 9.10 16.94 -7.20
C ASP A 6 9.48 16.45 -5.79
N LEU A 7 9.37 15.14 -5.54
CA LEU A 7 9.82 14.51 -4.29
C LEU A 7 11.31 14.14 -4.30
N GLY A 8 12.04 14.23 -5.42
CA GLY A 8 13.42 13.76 -5.54
C GLY A 8 13.55 12.23 -5.62
N SER A 9 12.45 11.52 -5.85
CA SER A 9 12.39 10.05 -5.88
C SER A 9 13.18 9.43 -7.04
N ALA A 10 13.38 10.18 -8.13
CA ALA A 10 14.25 9.75 -9.24
C ALA A 10 15.73 9.71 -8.85
N GLU A 11 16.19 10.61 -7.97
CA GLU A 11 17.58 10.69 -7.51
C GLU A 11 17.88 9.66 -6.42
N ARG A 12 16.86 9.22 -5.67
CA ARG A 12 16.98 8.23 -4.58
C ARG A 12 16.79 6.77 -5.01
N GLY A 13 16.81 6.47 -6.31
CA GLY A 13 16.64 5.11 -6.83
C GLY A 13 15.22 4.53 -6.67
N GLN A 14 14.22 5.36 -6.34
CA GLN A 14 12.82 4.93 -6.13
C GLN A 14 12.01 4.81 -7.44
N SER A 15 12.63 4.91 -8.62
CA SER A 15 11.94 4.81 -9.92
C SER A 15 11.35 3.41 -10.18
N GLY A 16 12.03 2.35 -9.70
CA GLY A 16 11.53 0.98 -9.74
C GLY A 16 10.33 0.75 -8.82
N ALA A 17 10.35 1.35 -7.63
CA ALA A 17 9.27 1.29 -6.64
C ALA A 17 8.01 1.99 -7.17
N GLN A 18 8.13 3.19 -7.75
CA GLN A 18 7.01 3.91 -8.38
C GLN A 18 6.33 3.11 -9.50
N THR A 19 7.12 2.39 -10.31
CA THR A 19 6.59 1.52 -11.36
C THR A 19 5.84 0.32 -10.75
N GLY A 20 6.34 -0.22 -9.64
CA GLY A 20 5.69 -1.28 -8.86
C GLY A 20 4.39 -0.82 -8.20
N ASP A 21 4.36 0.36 -7.59
CA ASP A 21 3.18 0.97 -6.96
C ASP A 21 2.07 1.25 -7.96
N TRP A 22 2.44 1.73 -9.15
CA TRP A 22 1.50 1.97 -10.23
C TRP A 22 0.92 0.64 -10.76
N TRP A 23 1.78 -0.36 -10.99
CA TRP A 23 1.37 -1.70 -11.41
C TRP A 23 0.39 -2.32 -10.42
N TRP A 24 0.70 -2.21 -9.13
CA TRP A 24 -0.18 -2.60 -8.04
C TRP A 24 -1.55 -1.94 -8.14
N THR A 25 -1.54 -0.61 -8.31
CA THR A 25 -2.74 0.22 -8.37
C THR A 25 -3.64 -0.12 -9.56
N VAL A 26 -3.05 -0.34 -10.74
CA VAL A 26 -3.81 -0.74 -11.94
C VAL A 26 -4.48 -2.09 -11.76
N GLY A 27 -3.80 -3.03 -11.11
CA GLY A 27 -4.39 -4.32 -10.79
C GLY A 27 -5.58 -4.23 -9.83
N VAL A 28 -5.63 -3.20 -8.97
CA VAL A 28 -6.78 -2.93 -8.09
C VAL A 28 -7.95 -2.33 -8.87
N ILE A 29 -7.70 -1.34 -9.73
CA ILE A 29 -8.75 -0.61 -10.47
C ILE A 29 -8.26 -0.13 -11.84
N PHE A 30 -8.63 -0.82 -12.91
CA PHE A 30 -8.04 -0.62 -14.24
C PHE A 30 -8.88 0.24 -15.19
N GLU A 31 -10.17 0.47 -14.90
CA GLU A 31 -11.09 1.07 -15.86
C GLU A 31 -10.79 2.57 -16.11
N PRO A 32 -10.87 3.08 -17.36
CA PRO A 32 -10.40 4.42 -17.71
C PRO A 32 -11.00 5.56 -16.88
N GLN A 33 -12.28 5.46 -16.53
CA GLN A 33 -13.02 6.47 -15.76
C GLN A 33 -12.46 6.69 -14.34
N TYR A 34 -11.70 5.73 -13.80
CA TYR A 34 -11.11 5.82 -12.47
C TYR A 34 -9.66 6.34 -12.49
N GLY A 35 -9.28 7.08 -13.54
CA GLY A 35 -7.92 7.61 -13.70
C GLY A 35 -7.44 8.48 -12.52
N TYR A 36 -8.31 9.30 -11.94
CA TYR A 36 -8.00 10.09 -10.75
C TYR A 36 -7.76 9.19 -9.53
N CYS A 37 -8.66 8.23 -9.26
CA CYS A 37 -8.53 7.28 -8.17
C CYS A 37 -7.22 6.47 -8.27
N ARG A 38 -6.86 5.99 -9.47
CA ARG A 38 -5.56 5.33 -9.70
C ARG A 38 -4.40 6.25 -9.34
N ARG A 39 -4.39 7.49 -9.83
CA ARG A 39 -3.30 8.41 -9.56
C ARG A 39 -3.13 8.65 -8.06
N MET A 40 -4.23 8.86 -7.33
CA MET A 40 -4.19 9.06 -5.89
C MET A 40 -3.75 7.81 -5.13
N LEU A 41 -4.28 6.64 -5.49
CA LEU A 41 -3.89 5.38 -4.85
C LEU A 41 -2.41 5.06 -5.06
N THR A 42 -1.85 5.37 -6.25
CA THR A 42 -0.41 5.25 -6.48
C THR A 42 0.41 6.19 -5.60
N LYS A 43 -0.01 7.45 -5.42
CA LYS A 43 0.65 8.38 -4.48
C LYS A 43 0.65 7.82 -3.05
N VAL A 44 -0.50 7.32 -2.59
CA VAL A 44 -0.66 6.74 -1.25
C VAL A 44 0.20 5.50 -1.08
N ASN A 45 0.24 4.59 -2.05
CA ASN A 45 1.10 3.40 -2.00
C ASN A 45 2.59 3.77 -1.89
N ALA A 46 3.05 4.72 -2.70
CA ALA A 46 4.43 5.20 -2.65
C ALA A 46 4.79 5.84 -1.30
N LEU A 47 3.84 6.53 -0.66
CA LEU A 47 4.03 7.08 0.69
C LEU A 47 4.07 5.96 1.74
N ILE A 48 3.18 4.96 1.65
CA ILE A 48 3.17 3.82 2.57
C ILE A 48 4.50 3.08 2.52
N THR A 49 5.02 2.78 1.33
CA THR A 49 6.30 2.07 1.15
C THR A 49 7.48 2.91 1.62
N THR A 50 7.47 4.22 1.37
CA THR A 50 8.50 5.12 1.90
C THR A 50 8.47 5.18 3.44
N ILE A 51 7.29 5.18 4.06
CA ILE A 51 7.14 5.15 5.52
C ILE A 51 7.59 3.79 6.07
N ASP A 52 7.25 2.68 5.41
CA ASP A 52 7.71 1.33 5.76
C ASP A 52 9.25 1.27 5.84
N ASP A 53 9.94 1.75 4.80
CA ASP A 53 11.41 1.85 4.79
C ASP A 53 11.96 2.72 5.94
N VAL A 54 11.26 3.81 6.29
CA VAL A 54 11.63 4.66 7.44
C VAL A 54 11.54 3.88 8.75
N TYR A 55 10.53 3.04 8.94
CA TYR A 55 10.36 2.25 10.16
C TYR A 55 11.30 1.03 10.22
N ASP A 56 11.62 0.43 9.08
CA ASP A 56 12.38 -0.82 9.01
C ASP A 56 13.89 -0.63 8.84
N VAL A 57 14.34 0.43 8.15
CA VAL A 57 15.75 0.61 7.73
C VAL A 57 16.39 1.87 8.31
N TYR A 58 15.70 3.01 8.24
CA TYR A 58 16.34 4.30 8.48
C TYR A 58 16.16 4.84 9.91
N GLY A 59 14.97 4.67 10.49
CA GLY A 59 14.59 5.32 11.74
C GLY A 59 15.12 4.62 12.98
N THR A 60 15.58 5.40 13.94
CA THR A 60 15.82 4.91 15.30
C THR A 60 14.51 4.88 16.09
N LEU A 61 14.41 4.03 17.12
CA LEU A 61 13.19 3.88 17.92
C LEU A 61 12.67 5.22 18.49
N ASP A 62 13.56 6.13 18.90
CA ASP A 62 13.17 7.42 19.47
C ASP A 62 12.66 8.40 18.41
N GLU A 63 13.27 8.41 17.22
CA GLU A 63 12.77 9.17 16.07
C GLU A 63 11.40 8.64 15.61
N LEU A 64 11.22 7.31 15.58
CA LEU A 64 9.95 6.68 15.19
C LEU A 64 8.81 6.99 16.16
N LYS A 65 9.08 7.12 17.47
CA LYS A 65 8.09 7.58 18.44
C LYS A 65 7.63 9.00 18.14
N LEU A 66 8.56 9.90 17.83
CA LEU A 66 8.24 11.28 17.47
C LEU A 66 7.45 11.34 16.16
N PHE A 67 7.87 10.59 15.15
CA PHE A 67 7.16 10.50 13.87
C PHE A 67 5.74 9.97 14.04
N THR A 68 5.58 8.87 14.77
CA THR A 68 4.27 8.30 15.12
C THR A 68 3.38 9.34 15.79
N ASN A 69 3.93 10.08 16.76
CA ASN A 69 3.17 11.10 17.48
C ASN A 69 2.72 12.24 16.57
N ALA A 70 3.57 12.67 15.64
CA ALA A 70 3.21 13.69 14.65
C ALA A 70 2.06 13.23 13.74
N VAL A 71 2.10 11.98 13.28
CA VAL A 71 1.03 11.37 12.47
C VAL A 71 -0.28 11.23 13.25
N GLU A 72 -0.23 10.75 14.50
CA GLU A 72 -1.41 10.63 15.36
C GLU A 72 -2.07 11.98 15.66
N ARG A 73 -1.27 13.01 15.93
CA ARG A 73 -1.77 14.37 16.16
C ARG A 73 -2.26 15.04 14.88
N TRP A 74 -1.76 14.59 13.73
CA TRP A 74 -1.96 15.22 12.43
C TRP A 74 -1.62 16.72 12.45
N ASP A 75 -0.53 17.07 13.15
CA ASP A 75 -0.10 18.46 13.40
C ASP A 75 1.21 18.73 12.65
N ILE A 76 1.16 19.66 11.70
CA ILE A 76 2.33 20.04 10.90
C ILE A 76 3.44 20.64 11.75
N ASN A 77 3.12 21.31 12.86
CA ASN A 77 4.13 21.95 13.70
C ASN A 77 4.93 20.93 14.51
N ALA A 78 4.40 19.72 14.72
CA ALA A 78 5.12 18.64 15.38
C ALA A 78 6.32 18.15 14.56
N MET A 79 6.40 18.50 13.26
CA MET A 79 7.50 18.09 12.38
C MET A 79 8.84 18.74 12.74
N GLU A 80 8.86 19.91 13.40
CA GLU A 80 10.11 20.63 13.72
C GLU A 80 11.05 19.80 14.60
N GLN A 81 10.51 18.82 15.33
CA GLN A 81 11.26 17.93 16.20
C GLN A 81 11.82 16.70 15.47
N LEU A 82 11.45 16.50 14.20
CA LEU A 82 11.86 15.35 13.40
C LEU A 82 13.16 15.65 12.63
N PRO A 83 13.97 14.62 12.32
CA PRO A 83 15.05 14.74 11.36
C PRO A 83 14.56 15.18 9.97
N GLU A 84 15.41 15.85 9.19
CA GLU A 84 15.07 16.42 7.88
C GLU A 84 14.44 15.40 6.91
N TYR A 85 14.95 14.16 6.85
CA TYR A 85 14.40 13.12 5.97
C TYR A 85 12.97 12.70 6.37
N MET A 86 12.68 12.62 7.67
CA MET A 86 11.34 12.33 8.19
C MET A 86 10.39 13.51 7.99
N GLN A 87 10.89 14.75 8.09
CA GLN A 87 10.10 15.95 7.79
C GLN A 87 9.61 15.95 6.34
N ILE A 88 10.49 15.63 5.38
CA ILE A 88 10.14 15.53 3.97
C ILE A 88 9.05 14.48 3.76
N CYS A 89 9.21 13.30 4.38
CA CYS A 89 8.23 12.21 4.31
C CYS A 89 6.87 12.61 4.90
N PHE A 90 6.87 13.21 6.09
CA PHE A 90 5.66 13.66 6.76
C PHE A 90 4.94 14.77 5.98
N LEU A 91 5.68 15.73 5.45
CA LEU A 91 5.12 16.83 4.65
C LEU A 91 4.46 16.31 3.37
N ALA A 92 5.11 15.35 2.69
CA ALA A 92 4.55 14.70 1.52
C ALA A 92 3.26 13.94 1.84
N LEU A 93 3.23 13.21 2.96
CA LEU A 93 2.04 12.53 3.47
C LEU A 93 0.91 13.53 3.77
N TYR A 94 1.20 14.54 4.59
CA TYR A 94 0.23 15.54 5.05
C TYR A 94 -0.42 16.26 3.86
N ASN A 95 0.40 16.77 2.94
CA ASN A 95 -0.11 17.50 1.77
C ASN A 95 -0.92 16.60 0.84
N SER A 96 -0.48 15.37 0.58
CA SER A 96 -1.20 14.46 -0.33
C SER A 96 -2.55 14.05 0.24
N ILE A 97 -2.61 13.75 1.54
CA ILE A 97 -3.86 13.37 2.19
C ILE A 97 -4.83 14.54 2.31
N ASN A 98 -4.35 15.75 2.61
CA ASN A 98 -5.20 16.94 2.65
C ASN A 98 -5.68 17.35 1.24
N GLU A 99 -4.85 17.23 0.20
CA GLU A 99 -5.27 17.40 -1.21
C GLU A 99 -6.45 16.47 -1.53
N MET A 100 -6.30 15.17 -1.22
CA MET A 100 -7.37 14.18 -1.42
C MET A 100 -8.62 14.49 -0.58
N ALA A 101 -8.45 14.98 0.64
CA ALA A 101 -9.56 15.32 1.52
C ALA A 101 -10.35 16.52 1.00
N ASP A 102 -9.66 17.54 0.50
CA ASP A 102 -10.29 18.70 -0.11
C ASP A 102 -11.04 18.33 -1.39
N ASP A 103 -10.47 17.46 -2.23
CA ASP A 103 -11.13 16.98 -3.43
C ASP A 103 -12.38 16.16 -3.09
N ALA A 104 -12.30 15.26 -2.10
CA ALA A 104 -13.45 14.50 -1.62
C ALA A 104 -14.55 15.40 -1.04
N LEU A 105 -14.17 16.47 -0.34
CA LEU A 105 -15.12 17.45 0.18
C LEU A 105 -15.78 18.24 -0.96
N LYS A 106 -15.03 18.67 -1.97
CA LYS A 106 -15.54 19.46 -3.10
C LYS A 106 -16.46 18.64 -4.02
N GLU A 107 -16.08 17.42 -4.34
CA GLU A 107 -16.80 16.59 -5.31
C GLU A 107 -17.95 15.80 -4.67
N GLN A 108 -17.76 15.30 -3.45
CA GLN A 108 -18.68 14.36 -2.81
C GLN A 108 -19.32 14.91 -1.53
N GLY A 109 -18.86 16.06 -1.02
CA GLY A 109 -19.32 16.63 0.24
C GLY A 109 -18.87 15.84 1.47
N VAL A 110 -17.88 14.95 1.34
CA VAL A 110 -17.45 14.04 2.41
C VAL A 110 -16.20 14.58 3.09
N HIS A 111 -16.30 14.84 4.39
CA HIS A 111 -15.17 15.27 5.20
C HIS A 111 -14.39 14.05 5.72
N VAL A 112 -13.32 13.66 5.02
CA VAL A 112 -12.61 12.38 5.24
C VAL A 112 -11.59 12.39 6.39
N ILE A 113 -11.01 13.55 6.74
CA ILE A 113 -9.94 13.67 7.75
C ILE A 113 -10.31 13.04 9.12
N PRO A 114 -11.53 13.21 9.67
CA PRO A 114 -11.91 12.62 10.94
C PRO A 114 -11.93 11.09 10.92
N TYR A 115 -12.16 10.48 9.76
CA TYR A 115 -12.11 9.02 9.60
C TYR A 115 -10.66 8.53 9.59
N LEU A 116 -9.73 9.30 9.01
CA LEU A 116 -8.30 8.97 9.01
C LEU A 116 -7.69 9.06 10.42
N ARG A 117 -8.16 10.00 11.25
CA ARG A 117 -7.71 10.16 12.64
C ARG A 117 -8.21 9.06 13.60
N LYS A 118 -9.19 8.24 13.20
CA LYS A 118 -9.83 7.22 14.04
C LYS A 118 -9.24 5.81 13.86
N ALA A 119 -8.15 5.66 13.11
CA ALA A 119 -7.47 4.38 12.94
C ALA A 119 -6.68 4.00 14.22
N ASP A 120 -7.40 3.58 15.26
CA ASP A 120 -6.87 3.25 16.60
C ASP A 120 -6.06 1.92 16.69
N GLU A 121 -5.52 1.40 15.59
CA GLU A 121 -4.80 0.11 15.60
C GLU A 121 -3.32 0.21 15.21
N MET A 122 -2.56 1.11 15.83
CA MET A 122 -1.10 1.18 15.66
C MET A 122 -0.30 0.78 16.92
N LYS A 123 -0.88 -0.09 17.77
CA LYS A 123 -0.16 -0.75 18.88
C LYS A 123 0.38 -2.13 18.50
N ARG A 124 1.03 -2.24 17.34
CA ARG A 124 1.80 -3.44 17.01
C ARG A 124 3.25 -3.02 16.85
N GLY A 125 4.05 -3.32 17.87
CA GLY A 125 5.49 -3.47 17.67
C GLY A 125 5.76 -4.54 16.62
N ASP A 126 7.02 -4.66 16.22
CA ASP A 126 7.52 -5.59 15.19
C ASP A 126 6.73 -6.91 15.18
N VAL A 127 5.87 -7.09 14.17
CA VAL A 127 4.97 -8.25 14.10
C VAL A 127 5.80 -9.39 13.57
N PRO A 128 6.09 -10.44 14.38
CA PRO A 128 6.81 -11.59 13.86
C PRO A 128 6.06 -12.13 12.66
N LYS A 129 6.76 -12.30 11.52
CA LYS A 129 6.18 -12.81 10.27
C LYS A 129 5.26 -13.98 10.60
N SER A 130 4.09 -14.04 9.98
CA SER A 130 3.01 -15.00 10.33
C SER A 130 3.50 -16.45 10.48
N ILE A 131 4.49 -16.85 9.67
CA ILE A 131 5.19 -18.15 9.75
C ILE A 131 5.96 -18.30 11.08
N GLN A 132 6.79 -17.34 11.44
CA GLN A 132 7.59 -17.36 12.66
C GLN A 132 6.70 -17.30 13.91
N ARG A 133 5.64 -16.50 13.87
CA ARG A 133 4.62 -16.49 14.94
C ARG A 133 3.99 -17.87 15.13
N TYR A 134 3.58 -18.52 14.05
CA TYR A 134 2.99 -19.87 14.10
C TYR A 134 3.98 -20.90 14.65
N MET A 135 5.24 -20.88 14.19
CA MET A 135 6.30 -21.75 14.70
C MET A 135 6.50 -21.57 16.21
N ASN A 136 6.59 -20.33 16.68
CA ASN A 136 6.80 -20.03 18.10
C ASN A 136 5.61 -20.45 18.99
N GLN A 137 4.38 -20.34 18.47
CA GLN A 137 3.16 -20.69 19.22
C GLN A 137 2.89 -22.19 19.27
N THR A 138 3.27 -22.94 18.24
CA THR A 138 2.87 -24.35 18.07
C THR A 138 4.04 -25.32 18.16
N GLY A 139 5.28 -24.84 18.11
CA GLY A 139 6.48 -25.67 17.96
C GLY A 139 6.65 -26.29 16.57
N ALA A 140 5.79 -25.93 15.60
CA ALA A 140 5.80 -26.51 14.27
C ALA A 140 7.06 -26.14 13.46
N SER A 141 7.41 -26.98 12.49
CA SER A 141 8.47 -26.69 11.54
C SER A 141 8.10 -25.55 10.60
N LYS A 142 9.11 -24.94 9.97
CA LYS A 142 8.91 -23.88 8.96
C LYS A 142 8.03 -24.33 7.78
N GLU A 143 8.10 -25.60 7.39
CA GLU A 143 7.31 -26.13 6.27
C GLU A 143 5.84 -26.36 6.67
N GLU A 144 5.59 -26.85 7.87
CA GLU A 144 4.23 -26.97 8.42
C GLU A 144 3.59 -25.59 8.59
N ALA A 145 4.34 -24.62 9.10
CA ALA A 145 3.91 -23.24 9.21
C ALA A 145 3.57 -22.65 7.83
N ARG A 146 4.42 -22.84 6.81
CA ARG A 146 4.13 -22.45 5.42
C ARG A 146 2.86 -23.09 4.88
N LYS A 147 2.67 -24.39 5.10
CA LYS A 147 1.48 -25.12 4.67
C LYS A 147 0.22 -24.58 5.34
N HIS A 148 0.29 -24.28 6.64
CA HIS A 148 -0.80 -23.68 7.40
C HIS A 148 -1.18 -22.29 6.88
N ILE A 149 -0.19 -21.40 6.68
CA ILE A 149 -0.45 -20.07 6.12
C ILE A 149 -1.06 -20.16 4.70
N ARG A 150 -0.58 -21.06 3.84
CA ARG A 150 -1.18 -21.29 2.51
C ARG A 150 -2.64 -21.74 2.60
N PHE A 151 -2.96 -22.60 3.57
CA PHE A 151 -4.34 -23.01 3.83
C PHE A 151 -5.21 -21.83 4.25
N LEU A 152 -4.75 -20.99 5.19
CA LEU A 152 -5.48 -19.79 5.62
C LEU A 152 -5.73 -18.79 4.49
N ILE A 153 -4.74 -18.57 3.61
CA ILE A 153 -4.89 -17.73 2.41
C ILE A 153 -5.99 -18.29 1.51
N ARG A 154 -5.97 -19.61 1.25
CA ARG A 154 -6.99 -20.27 0.43
C ARG A 154 -8.40 -20.14 1.02
N GLU A 155 -8.55 -20.35 2.31
CA GLU A 155 -9.85 -20.22 2.99
C GLU A 155 -10.35 -18.77 3.00
N THR A 156 -9.44 -17.81 3.21
CA THR A 156 -9.78 -16.37 3.14
C THR A 156 -10.24 -15.98 1.74
N ARG A 157 -9.55 -16.46 0.70
CA ARG A 157 -9.96 -16.24 -0.69
C ARG A 157 -11.34 -16.82 -0.99
N LYS A 158 -11.69 -18.00 -0.47
CA LYS A 158 -13.04 -18.55 -0.61
C LYS A 158 -14.09 -17.64 0.02
N LYS A 159 -13.84 -17.12 1.22
CA LYS A 159 -14.74 -16.17 1.89
C LYS A 159 -14.90 -14.89 1.08
N MET A 160 -13.82 -14.34 0.53
CA MET A 160 -13.89 -13.18 -0.37
C MET A 160 -14.75 -13.46 -1.62
N ASN A 161 -14.62 -14.64 -2.23
CA ASN A 161 -15.44 -15.00 -3.39
C ASN A 161 -16.94 -15.10 -3.06
N VAL A 162 -17.28 -15.55 -1.85
CA VAL A 162 -18.67 -15.56 -1.35
C VAL A 162 -19.15 -14.11 -1.12
N ALA A 163 -18.35 -13.30 -0.42
CA ALA A 163 -18.69 -11.90 -0.14
C ALA A 163 -18.87 -11.06 -1.41
N ARG A 164 -18.17 -11.43 -2.50
CA ARG A 164 -18.29 -10.74 -3.80
C ARG A 164 -19.69 -10.81 -4.41
N VAL A 165 -20.41 -11.91 -4.18
CA VAL A 165 -21.74 -12.16 -4.77
C VAL A 165 -22.86 -12.08 -3.75
N ALA A 166 -22.53 -11.89 -2.47
CA ALA A 166 -23.49 -11.72 -1.40
C ALA A 166 -24.11 -10.33 -1.46
N ASP A 167 -25.33 -10.20 -0.95
CA ASP A 167 -25.94 -8.91 -0.71
C ASP A 167 -25.07 -8.11 0.27
N SER A 168 -24.73 -6.90 -0.13
CA SER A 168 -23.77 -6.06 0.57
C SER A 168 -24.25 -4.60 0.57
N PRO A 169 -24.06 -3.87 1.67
CA PRO A 169 -24.33 -2.44 1.71
C PRO A 169 -23.30 -1.62 0.91
N PHE A 170 -22.20 -2.24 0.47
CA PHE A 170 -21.15 -1.60 -0.30
C PHE A 170 -21.41 -1.67 -1.81
N SER A 171 -20.90 -0.69 -2.55
CA SER A 171 -21.02 -0.66 -4.01
C SER A 171 -20.24 -1.81 -4.66
N GLN A 172 -20.71 -2.27 -5.83
CA GLN A 172 -20.02 -3.31 -6.60
C GLN A 172 -18.59 -2.88 -6.99
N THR A 173 -18.36 -1.59 -7.25
CA THR A 173 -17.02 -1.04 -7.47
C THR A 173 -16.13 -1.25 -6.25
N PHE A 174 -16.60 -0.91 -5.05
CA PHE A 174 -15.83 -1.07 -3.82
C PHE A 174 -15.51 -2.54 -3.53
N ILE A 175 -16.51 -3.41 -3.69
CA ILE A 175 -16.35 -4.87 -3.55
C ILE A 175 -15.31 -5.39 -4.57
N GLY A 176 -15.38 -4.93 -5.81
CA GLY A 176 -14.42 -5.25 -6.87
C GLY A 176 -12.99 -4.86 -6.50
N MET A 177 -12.79 -3.62 -6.04
CA MET A 177 -11.48 -3.14 -5.58
C MET A 177 -10.92 -3.99 -4.43
N ALA A 178 -11.75 -4.31 -3.43
CA ALA A 178 -11.33 -5.12 -2.29
C ALA A 178 -10.93 -6.55 -2.69
N VAL A 179 -11.64 -7.15 -3.66
CA VAL A 179 -11.29 -8.46 -4.20
C VAL A 179 -10.00 -8.39 -5.02
N ASN A 180 -9.87 -7.38 -5.88
CA ASN A 180 -8.70 -7.18 -6.72
C ASN A 180 -7.44 -6.91 -5.89
N LEU A 181 -7.56 -6.22 -4.75
CA LEU A 181 -6.44 -6.01 -3.82
C LEU A 181 -5.83 -7.35 -3.37
N GLY A 182 -6.66 -8.29 -2.90
CA GLY A 182 -6.17 -9.62 -2.52
C GLY A 182 -5.66 -10.47 -3.69
N MET A 183 -6.15 -10.23 -4.91
CA MET A 183 -5.59 -10.85 -6.11
C MET A 183 -4.23 -10.27 -6.47
N MET A 184 -4.03 -8.96 -6.28
CA MET A 184 -2.75 -8.30 -6.51
C MET A 184 -1.71 -8.69 -5.48
N ASP A 185 -2.09 -8.84 -4.20
CA ASP A 185 -1.22 -9.45 -3.19
C ASP A 185 -0.67 -10.81 -3.66
N GLN A 186 -1.56 -11.68 -4.16
CA GLN A 186 -1.14 -12.97 -4.67
C GLN A 186 -0.26 -12.82 -5.92
N CYS A 187 -0.63 -11.96 -6.86
CA CYS A 187 0.10 -11.70 -8.11
C CYS A 187 1.55 -11.28 -7.85
N MET A 188 1.74 -10.41 -6.85
CA MET A 188 3.02 -9.77 -6.53
C MET A 188 3.92 -10.65 -5.66
N TYR A 189 3.33 -11.44 -4.75
CA TYR A 189 4.09 -12.19 -3.76
C TYR A 189 4.18 -13.70 -4.01
N GLN A 190 3.50 -14.24 -5.03
CA GLN A 190 3.49 -15.68 -5.31
C GLN A 190 4.89 -16.27 -5.60
N HIS A 191 5.80 -15.48 -6.18
CA HIS A 191 7.13 -15.93 -6.62
C HIS A 191 8.29 -15.29 -5.85
N GLY A 192 8.00 -14.72 -4.68
CA GLY A 192 8.96 -13.88 -3.93
C GLY A 192 8.47 -12.44 -3.89
N ASP A 193 9.32 -11.51 -3.47
CA ASP A 193 8.96 -10.10 -3.37
C ASP A 193 9.00 -9.40 -4.73
N GLY A 194 7.88 -9.45 -5.46
CA GLY A 194 7.75 -8.78 -6.76
C GLY A 194 7.58 -7.26 -6.68
N HIS A 195 7.46 -6.68 -5.48
CA HIS A 195 7.23 -5.26 -5.27
C HIS A 195 8.57 -4.50 -5.19
N VAL A 196 9.46 -4.91 -4.28
CA VAL A 196 10.79 -4.29 -4.11
C VAL A 196 11.80 -4.85 -5.11
N SER A 197 11.73 -6.16 -5.37
CA SER A 197 12.61 -6.86 -6.30
C SER A 197 11.79 -7.42 -7.45
N GLN A 198 11.40 -6.56 -8.40
CA GLN A 198 10.66 -6.95 -9.60
C GLN A 198 11.26 -8.22 -10.24
N SER A 199 10.64 -9.36 -9.96
CA SER A 199 11.03 -10.65 -10.52
C SER A 199 10.90 -10.59 -12.04
N SER A 200 11.61 -11.45 -12.77
CA SER A 200 11.46 -11.52 -14.24
C SER A 200 9.98 -11.59 -14.66
N VAL A 201 9.19 -12.39 -13.94
CA VAL A 201 7.75 -12.53 -14.14
C VAL A 201 6.97 -11.22 -13.95
N THR A 202 7.35 -10.39 -12.98
CA THR A 202 6.68 -9.10 -12.75
C THR A 202 7.04 -8.11 -13.85
N LYS A 203 8.31 -8.08 -14.27
CA LYS A 203 8.77 -7.25 -15.40
C LYS A 203 8.10 -7.64 -16.70
N ASP A 204 8.01 -8.93 -17.00
CA ASP A 204 7.36 -9.45 -18.21
C ASP A 204 5.88 -9.04 -18.27
N ARG A 205 5.16 -9.11 -17.13
CA ARG A 205 3.76 -8.66 -17.04
C ARG A 205 3.62 -7.16 -17.27
N ILE A 206 4.52 -6.35 -16.72
CA ILE A 206 4.52 -4.90 -16.89
C ILE A 206 4.79 -4.55 -18.36
N LEU A 207 5.76 -5.19 -19.00
CA LEU A 207 6.08 -4.98 -20.42
C LEU A 207 4.89 -5.32 -21.33
N ALA A 208 4.28 -6.50 -21.13
CA ALA A 208 3.15 -6.96 -21.92
C ALA A 208 1.91 -6.05 -21.82
N LEU A 209 1.74 -5.31 -20.71
CA LEU A 209 0.57 -4.47 -20.49
C LEU A 209 0.78 -2.99 -20.80
N LEU A 210 2.03 -2.51 -20.72
CA LEU A 210 2.34 -1.09 -20.91
C LEU A 210 3.06 -0.76 -22.20
N VAL A 211 3.84 -1.70 -22.72
CA VAL A 211 4.77 -1.44 -23.81
C VAL A 211 4.33 -2.16 -25.07
N GLU A 212 3.76 -3.36 -24.95
CA GLU A 212 3.39 -4.19 -26.09
C GLU A 212 1.89 -4.05 -26.41
N PRO A 213 1.52 -3.29 -27.46
CA PRO A 213 0.12 -3.23 -27.88
C PRO A 213 -0.33 -4.60 -28.39
N ILE A 214 -1.57 -4.97 -28.07
CA ILE A 214 -2.18 -6.18 -28.64
C ILE A 214 -2.37 -5.93 -30.14
N THR A 215 -1.65 -6.68 -30.97
CA THR A 215 -1.84 -6.65 -32.41
C THR A 215 -3.21 -7.19 -32.76
N LEU A 216 -4.06 -6.35 -33.35
CA LEU A 216 -5.33 -6.77 -33.92
C LEU A 216 -5.03 -7.30 -35.34
N LEU A 217 -5.27 -8.60 -35.55
CA LEU A 217 -5.22 -9.25 -36.87
C LEU A 217 -6.38 -8.79 -37.75
#